data_AF-A0A1B8CFA3-F1
#
_entry.id   AF-A0A1B8CFA3-F1
#
_cell.length_a   1.000
_cell.length_b   1.000
_cell.length_c   1.000
_cell.angle_alpha   90.00
_cell.angle_beta   90.00
_cell.angle_gamma   90.00
#
_symmetry.space_group_name_H-M   'P 1'
#
loop_
_entity.id
_entity.type
_entity.pdbx_description
1 polymer ?
#
loop_
_entity_poly.entity_id
_entity_poly.type
_entity_poly.pdbx_seq_one_letter_code
_entity_poly.pdbx_strand_id
1 'polypeptide(L)'
;MSAATRKLLKFSRTFNRIRDGEASGSAFHDHQPRPWRVEKNRRPQKAHRPLLAWYYRVASLEYTRGSDPHPEDFDEDLSELEESDELDEKKCECGGDASECECDLADEHKESERSYNGSDADIYYELKETRKERKRELLEKHEEKKARIEYAKEKEVEVNAEYKSFKKARRRAKEDKTMLLNSITGQTFKLFSLDYAEFWNPYLLDGTKYVEFYHLDDQGGFDFSQSARKQVGTEARPVNGHIYFNARTGCNFGPFSLPTRARRKDMDIKGDGKYNLSFNFFRNEYLKLRVPRDLLKDVLVSPSTAP
;
A
#
# COMPACT_ATOMS: atom_id res chain seq x y z
N MET A 1 21.01 -15.06 -22.91
CA MET A 1 20.85 -13.59 -23.06
C MET A 1 19.43 -13.24 -22.61
N SER A 2 19.23 -12.18 -21.84
CA SER A 2 17.91 -11.58 -21.60
C SER A 2 18.07 -10.11 -21.21
N ALA A 3 17.18 -9.23 -21.67
CA ALA A 3 17.27 -7.79 -21.47
C ALA A 3 16.25 -7.31 -20.43
N ALA A 4 16.67 -7.14 -19.17
CA ALA A 4 15.81 -6.67 -18.10
C ALA A 4 15.60 -5.14 -18.14
N THR A 5 14.36 -4.70 -17.99
CA THR A 5 13.94 -3.31 -18.24
C THR A 5 14.37 -2.34 -17.12
N ARG A 6 14.98 -1.22 -17.50
CA ARG A 6 15.36 -0.11 -16.58
C ARG A 6 14.31 1.02 -16.58
N LYS A 7 13.60 1.31 -15.47
CA LYS A 7 12.68 2.46 -15.19
C LYS A 7 12.35 2.52 -13.67
N LEU A 8 11.43 3.37 -13.19
CA LEU A 8 11.59 4.83 -13.06
C LEU A 8 10.72 5.41 -11.92
N LEU A 9 11.12 6.53 -11.29
CA LEU A 9 10.71 6.87 -9.92
C LEU A 9 10.50 8.43 -9.74
N LYS A 10 9.29 8.97 -9.37
CA LYS A 10 8.97 10.44 -9.06
C LYS A 10 8.14 10.79 -7.76
N PHE A 11 7.70 12.03 -7.43
CA PHE A 11 7.14 12.33 -6.06
C PHE A 11 6.13 13.49 -5.82
N SER A 12 5.38 13.41 -4.70
CA SER A 12 4.88 14.52 -3.82
C SER A 12 4.58 13.98 -2.38
N ARG A 13 4.06 14.77 -1.42
CA ARG A 13 3.81 14.39 0.01
C ARG A 13 2.80 15.32 0.73
N THR A 14 1.93 14.79 1.60
CA THR A 14 1.03 15.49 2.56
C THR A 14 0.93 14.73 3.91
N PHE A 15 0.08 15.17 4.85
CA PHE A 15 0.04 14.69 6.26
C PHE A 15 -1.40 14.70 6.83
N ASN A 16 -1.78 13.72 7.65
CA ASN A 16 -3.09 13.59 8.32
C ASN A 16 -2.98 13.72 9.85
N ARG A 17 -4.13 13.83 10.56
CA ARG A 17 -4.22 13.68 12.02
C ARG A 17 -5.57 13.10 12.46
N ILE A 18 -5.53 12.16 13.41
CA ILE A 18 -6.66 11.43 14.03
C ILE A 18 -6.89 11.97 15.46
N ARG A 19 -8.05 11.68 16.09
CA ARG A 19 -8.33 11.43 17.55
C ARG A 19 -9.81 11.70 17.91
N ASP A 20 -10.44 11.21 18.98
CA ASP A 20 -10.38 10.00 19.86
C ASP A 20 -11.58 10.11 20.88
N GLY A 21 -12.03 9.02 21.52
CA GLY A 21 -12.93 9.03 22.72
C GLY A 21 -14.22 8.17 22.57
N GLU A 22 -14.64 7.26 23.47
CA GLU A 22 -14.87 7.29 24.95
C GLU A 22 -16.24 7.88 25.39
N ALA A 23 -17.01 7.35 26.37
CA ALA A 23 -16.92 6.08 27.14
C ALA A 23 -18.20 5.77 27.98
N SER A 24 -18.29 4.53 28.52
CA SER A 24 -18.91 4.12 29.82
C SER A 24 -20.45 4.11 30.04
N GLY A 25 -20.95 3.17 30.88
CA GLY A 25 -22.35 3.15 31.37
C GLY A 25 -22.83 1.92 32.18
N SER A 26 -22.73 1.96 33.52
CA SER A 26 -23.37 1.09 34.56
C SER A 26 -24.83 0.67 34.26
N ALA A 27 -25.29 -0.59 34.33
CA ALA A 27 -25.39 -1.60 35.42
C ALA A 27 -26.43 -1.31 36.54
N PHE A 28 -27.29 -2.29 36.92
CA PHE A 28 -27.76 -2.69 38.29
C PHE A 28 -28.94 -3.72 38.33
N HIS A 29 -28.90 -4.66 39.31
CA HIS A 29 -29.93 -5.45 40.08
C HIS A 29 -31.45 -5.50 39.68
N ASP A 30 -32.27 -6.53 40.02
CA ASP A 30 -32.14 -7.79 40.80
C ASP A 30 -33.29 -8.84 40.55
N HIS A 31 -33.19 -9.98 41.25
CA HIS A 31 -34.25 -10.86 41.82
C HIS A 31 -34.90 -12.00 41.00
N GLN A 32 -34.78 -13.20 41.59
CA GLN A 32 -35.59 -14.42 41.41
C GLN A 32 -36.84 -14.41 42.35
N PRO A 33 -37.85 -15.32 42.27
CA PRO A 33 -37.73 -16.76 41.96
C PRO A 33 -38.86 -17.41 41.11
N ARG A 34 -38.71 -18.72 40.88
CA ARG A 34 -39.69 -19.63 40.23
C ARG A 34 -40.85 -19.99 41.19
N PRO A 35 -41.97 -20.60 40.71
CA PRO A 35 -42.01 -22.08 40.68
C PRO A 35 -42.90 -22.74 39.58
N TRP A 36 -42.88 -24.08 39.60
CA TRP A 36 -43.83 -25.06 38.99
C TRP A 36 -43.83 -25.36 37.47
N ARG A 37 -43.26 -26.54 37.19
CA ARG A 37 -43.35 -27.40 36.00
C ARG A 37 -44.74 -27.43 35.32
N VAL A 38 -44.76 -27.19 34.01
CA VAL A 38 -45.72 -27.83 33.08
C VAL A 38 -44.92 -28.41 31.90
N GLU A 39 -45.06 -29.71 31.67
CA GLU A 39 -44.25 -30.47 30.70
C GLU A 39 -44.89 -30.38 29.30
N LYS A 40 -44.65 -29.26 28.61
CA LYS A 40 -45.22 -29.01 27.27
C LYS A 40 -44.32 -29.56 26.17
N ASN A 41 -44.94 -30.31 25.26
CA ASN A 41 -44.40 -30.89 24.03
C ASN A 41 -43.12 -30.22 23.51
N ARG A 42 -42.01 -30.96 23.50
CA ARG A 42 -40.82 -30.56 22.73
C ARG A 42 -41.25 -30.40 21.28
N ARG A 43 -41.24 -29.16 20.78
CA ARG A 43 -41.23 -28.88 19.34
C ARG A 43 -40.07 -29.69 18.73
N PRO A 44 -40.20 -30.24 17.51
CA PRO A 44 -39.04 -30.83 16.84
C PRO A 44 -37.94 -29.76 16.83
N GLN A 45 -36.77 -30.09 17.37
CA GLN A 45 -35.62 -29.21 17.25
C GLN A 45 -35.40 -29.00 15.75
N LYS A 46 -35.38 -27.74 15.28
CA LYS A 46 -34.94 -27.45 13.92
C LYS A 46 -33.58 -28.13 13.77
N ALA A 47 -33.43 -29.01 12.78
CA ALA A 47 -32.14 -29.61 12.50
C ALA A 47 -31.12 -28.46 12.37
N HIS A 48 -30.06 -28.50 13.18
CA HIS A 48 -29.07 -27.42 13.18
C HIS A 48 -28.55 -27.30 11.76
N ARG A 49 -28.67 -26.09 11.16
CA ARG A 49 -27.91 -25.79 9.94
C ARG A 49 -26.43 -26.05 10.30
N PRO A 50 -25.67 -26.83 9.51
CA PRO A 50 -24.25 -26.99 9.76
C PRO A 50 -23.60 -25.60 9.73
N LEU A 51 -22.64 -25.36 10.61
CA LEU A 51 -21.90 -24.10 10.58
C LEU A 51 -21.04 -24.04 9.32
N LEU A 52 -20.67 -22.83 8.92
CA LEU A 52 -19.87 -22.58 7.73
C LEU A 52 -18.48 -23.21 7.88
N ALA A 53 -17.90 -23.69 6.78
CA ALA A 53 -16.64 -24.44 6.80
C ALA A 53 -15.49 -23.66 7.46
N TRP A 54 -15.44 -22.34 7.28
CA TRP A 54 -14.46 -21.44 7.91
C TRP A 54 -14.45 -21.58 9.44
N TYR A 55 -15.62 -21.76 10.08
CA TYR A 55 -15.70 -21.85 11.52
C TYR A 55 -15.03 -23.12 12.04
N TYR A 56 -15.31 -24.27 11.43
CA TYR A 56 -14.68 -25.53 11.83
C TYR A 56 -13.17 -25.53 11.56
N ARG A 57 -12.71 -24.88 10.47
CA ARG A 57 -11.28 -24.70 10.19
C ARG A 57 -10.61 -23.86 11.30
N VAL A 58 -11.12 -22.65 11.54
CA VAL A 58 -10.56 -21.68 12.49
C VAL A 58 -10.66 -22.18 13.95
N ALA A 59 -11.79 -22.72 14.39
CA ALA A 59 -11.93 -23.27 15.74
C ALA A 59 -11.05 -24.52 15.98
N SER A 60 -10.68 -25.26 14.93
CA SER A 60 -9.69 -26.34 15.06
C SER A 60 -8.27 -25.83 15.33
N LEU A 61 -7.96 -24.58 14.98
CA LEU A 61 -6.67 -23.96 15.29
C LEU A 61 -6.53 -23.69 16.79
N GLU A 62 -7.59 -23.22 17.46
CA GLU A 62 -7.62 -23.05 18.92
C GLU A 62 -7.23 -24.37 19.63
N TYR A 63 -7.88 -25.47 19.23
CA TYR A 63 -7.64 -26.80 19.79
C TYR A 63 -6.26 -27.39 19.46
N THR A 64 -5.71 -27.12 18.28
CA THR A 64 -4.42 -27.71 17.82
C THR A 64 -3.20 -26.86 18.15
N ARG A 65 -3.37 -25.54 18.30
CA ARG A 65 -2.31 -24.57 18.62
C ARG A 65 -2.30 -24.21 20.11
N GLY A 66 -3.43 -24.34 20.81
CA GLY A 66 -3.57 -23.92 22.21
C GLY A 66 -3.46 -22.40 22.37
N SER A 67 -4.01 -21.65 21.41
CA SER A 67 -3.98 -20.18 21.35
C SER A 67 -5.10 -19.68 20.46
N ASP A 68 -5.63 -18.50 20.78
CA ASP A 68 -6.68 -17.83 20.02
C ASP A 68 -6.30 -17.68 18.52
N PRO A 69 -7.23 -17.86 17.57
CA PRO A 69 -6.95 -17.67 16.15
C PRO A 69 -6.55 -16.22 15.80
N HIS A 70 -5.56 -16.07 14.93
CA HIS A 70 -5.12 -14.76 14.44
C HIS A 70 -6.03 -14.24 13.32
N PRO A 71 -6.11 -12.91 13.09
CA PRO A 71 -6.79 -12.34 11.93
C PRO A 71 -6.29 -12.93 10.60
N GLU A 72 -4.98 -13.17 10.48
CA GLU A 72 -4.35 -13.84 9.34
C GLU A 72 -4.86 -15.26 9.09
N ASP A 73 -5.28 -15.99 10.14
CA ASP A 73 -5.76 -17.37 9.98
C ASP A 73 -7.08 -17.42 9.19
N PHE A 74 -7.82 -16.29 9.07
CA PHE A 74 -9.04 -16.17 8.26
C PHE A 74 -8.79 -15.89 6.77
N ASP A 75 -7.57 -15.49 6.36
CA ASP A 75 -7.29 -15.00 5.00
C ASP A 75 -7.56 -16.08 3.92
N GLU A 76 -7.44 -17.37 4.26
CA GLU A 76 -7.78 -18.49 3.38
C GLU A 76 -9.27 -18.47 2.94
N ASP A 77 -10.18 -18.20 3.88
CA ASP A 77 -11.63 -18.12 3.64
C ASP A 77 -12.10 -16.69 3.26
N LEU A 78 -11.17 -15.80 2.93
CA LEU A 78 -11.42 -14.41 2.51
C LEU A 78 -10.80 -14.08 1.14
N SER A 79 -10.35 -15.10 0.40
CA SER A 79 -9.72 -14.95 -0.92
C SER A 79 -10.71 -14.54 -2.03
N GLU A 80 -12.01 -14.78 -1.84
CA GLU A 80 -13.11 -14.42 -2.76
C GLU A 80 -13.57 -12.96 -2.55
N LEU A 81 -12.65 -12.00 -2.66
CA LEU A 81 -12.89 -10.59 -2.32
C LEU A 81 -13.46 -9.71 -3.46
N GLU A 82 -13.72 -10.27 -4.65
CA GLU A 82 -14.21 -9.52 -5.83
C GLU A 82 -15.42 -10.18 -6.55
N GLU A 83 -15.87 -11.38 -6.15
CA GLU A 83 -17.10 -12.03 -6.65
C GLU A 83 -17.90 -12.67 -5.50
N SER A 84 -19.23 -12.68 -5.61
CA SER A 84 -20.18 -13.43 -4.77
C SER A 84 -20.40 -13.01 -3.29
N ASP A 85 -20.89 -11.78 -3.07
CA ASP A 85 -22.02 -11.58 -2.12
C ASP A 85 -23.30 -11.06 -2.82
N GLU A 86 -23.23 -10.61 -4.09
CA GLU A 86 -24.42 -10.27 -4.90
C GLU A 86 -25.38 -11.46 -5.14
N LEU A 87 -25.05 -12.68 -4.71
CA LEU A 87 -25.93 -13.85 -4.83
C LEU A 87 -27.10 -13.87 -3.83
N ASP A 88 -27.09 -13.03 -2.77
CA ASP A 88 -28.29 -12.72 -1.99
C ASP A 88 -28.86 -11.31 -2.28
N GLU A 89 -28.23 -10.51 -3.16
CA GLU A 89 -28.91 -9.39 -3.85
C GLU A 89 -29.88 -9.93 -4.92
N LYS A 90 -31.00 -10.44 -4.41
CA LYS A 90 -32.09 -11.06 -5.16
C LYS A 90 -32.83 -10.04 -6.04
N LYS A 91 -32.21 -9.72 -7.18
CA LYS A 91 -32.65 -8.76 -8.22
C LYS A 91 -34.17 -8.72 -8.37
N CYS A 92 -34.78 -7.70 -7.79
CA CYS A 92 -36.24 -7.60 -7.69
C CYS A 92 -36.84 -7.05 -9.00
N GLU A 93 -37.06 -7.95 -9.97
CA GLU A 93 -37.77 -7.62 -11.21
C GLU A 93 -39.30 -7.49 -10.96
N CYS A 94 -39.72 -6.40 -10.31
CA CYS A 94 -41.13 -6.00 -10.21
C CYS A 94 -41.67 -5.65 -11.62
N GLY A 95 -42.08 -6.68 -12.37
CA GLY A 95 -42.83 -6.53 -13.61
C GLY A 95 -44.15 -5.79 -13.36
N GLY A 96 -44.39 -4.72 -14.10
CA GLY A 96 -45.38 -3.71 -13.72
C GLY A 96 -46.85 -4.13 -13.86
N ASP A 97 -47.52 -4.34 -12.73
CA ASP A 97 -48.79 -3.68 -12.45
C ASP A 97 -48.86 -3.31 -10.94
N ALA A 98 -49.77 -2.42 -10.56
CA ALA A 98 -49.79 -1.78 -9.24
C ALA A 98 -50.42 -2.65 -8.15
N SER A 99 -49.68 -3.66 -7.67
CA SER A 99 -50.07 -4.49 -6.52
C SER A 99 -48.86 -4.88 -5.66
N GLU A 100 -48.60 -4.10 -4.60
CA GLU A 100 -47.85 -4.51 -3.40
C GLU A 100 -46.57 -5.35 -3.65
N CYS A 101 -45.58 -4.76 -4.33
CA CYS A 101 -44.19 -5.21 -4.14
C CYS A 101 -43.76 -4.84 -2.70
N GLU A 102 -44.09 -5.70 -1.73
CA GLU A 102 -43.54 -5.68 -0.36
C GLU A 102 -42.06 -6.06 -0.42
N CYS A 103 -41.25 -5.12 -0.90
CA CYS A 103 -39.81 -5.19 -0.82
C CYS A 103 -39.39 -4.98 0.63
N ASP A 104 -39.49 -6.04 1.43
CA ASP A 104 -38.67 -6.22 2.62
C ASP A 104 -37.21 -6.21 2.16
N LEU A 105 -36.65 -5.00 2.08
CA LEU A 105 -35.22 -4.80 1.96
C LEU A 105 -34.61 -5.40 3.22
N ALA A 106 -34.05 -6.60 3.07
CA ALA A 106 -33.23 -7.27 4.06
C ALA A 106 -31.90 -6.52 4.23
N ASP A 107 -32.01 -5.31 4.78
CA ASP A 107 -30.95 -4.59 5.48
C ASP A 107 -30.26 -5.60 6.41
N GLU A 108 -29.02 -5.99 6.09
CA GLU A 108 -28.29 -7.04 6.80
C GLU A 108 -28.08 -6.72 8.30
N HIS A 109 -28.35 -5.47 8.72
CA HIS A 109 -28.46 -5.09 10.12
C HIS A 109 -29.70 -5.64 10.85
N LYS A 110 -30.56 -6.46 10.23
CA LYS A 110 -31.75 -7.08 10.86
C LYS A 110 -31.80 -8.61 10.92
N GLU A 111 -30.76 -9.33 10.52
CA GLU A 111 -30.61 -10.77 10.85
C GLU A 111 -30.28 -10.96 12.35
N SER A 112 -31.33 -10.94 13.20
CA SER A 112 -31.43 -11.43 14.59
C SER A 112 -30.12 -11.82 15.29
N GLU A 113 -29.69 -11.00 16.26
CA GLU A 113 -28.36 -10.98 16.91
C GLU A 113 -27.74 -12.34 17.32
N ARG A 114 -28.55 -13.34 17.68
CA ARG A 114 -28.12 -14.74 17.85
C ARG A 114 -29.16 -15.71 17.27
N SER A 115 -28.99 -16.08 16.00
CA SER A 115 -29.73 -17.13 15.31
C SER A 115 -29.18 -18.56 15.57
N TYR A 116 -27.92 -18.68 15.99
CA TYR A 116 -27.27 -19.94 16.37
C TYR A 116 -27.16 -20.05 17.90
N ASN A 117 -27.70 -21.14 18.45
CA ASN A 117 -27.76 -21.40 19.90
C ASN A 117 -27.08 -22.73 20.27
N GLY A 118 -25.88 -22.98 19.73
CA GLY A 118 -25.00 -24.08 20.17
C GLY A 118 -24.37 -23.82 21.55
N SER A 119 -23.66 -24.80 22.09
CA SER A 119 -22.84 -24.65 23.32
C SER A 119 -21.60 -23.77 23.12
N ASP A 120 -21.22 -23.61 21.86
CA ASP A 120 -20.11 -22.90 21.26
C ASP A 120 -20.56 -21.59 20.58
N ALA A 121 -21.81 -21.16 20.82
CA ALA A 121 -22.41 -20.02 20.13
C ALA A 121 -21.65 -18.70 20.34
N ASP A 122 -21.19 -18.41 21.56
CA ASP A 122 -20.43 -17.18 21.83
C ASP A 122 -19.11 -17.16 21.02
N ILE A 123 -18.35 -18.27 21.01
CA ILE A 123 -17.14 -18.44 20.19
C ILE A 123 -17.45 -18.28 18.69
N TYR A 124 -18.55 -18.86 18.22
CA TYR A 124 -18.98 -18.70 16.82
C TYR A 124 -19.26 -17.22 16.46
N TYR A 125 -19.89 -16.45 17.35
CA TYR A 125 -20.15 -15.03 17.10
C TYR A 125 -18.90 -14.16 17.22
N GLU A 126 -18.01 -14.43 18.16
CA GLU A 126 -16.71 -13.75 18.28
C GLU A 126 -15.88 -13.95 17.01
N LEU A 127 -15.67 -15.20 16.57
CA LEU A 127 -14.94 -15.49 15.34
C LEU A 127 -15.66 -14.97 14.08
N LYS A 128 -17.01 -14.88 14.07
CA LYS A 128 -17.77 -14.29 12.96
C LYS A 128 -17.49 -12.79 12.83
N GLU A 129 -17.45 -12.06 13.93
CA GLU A 129 -17.11 -10.62 13.88
C GLU A 129 -15.61 -10.41 13.59
N THR A 130 -14.69 -11.25 14.08
CA THR A 130 -13.27 -11.22 13.65
C THR A 130 -13.13 -11.44 12.15
N ARG A 131 -13.86 -12.41 11.55
CA ARG A 131 -13.84 -12.63 10.08
C ARG A 131 -14.36 -11.41 9.32
N LYS A 132 -15.44 -10.77 9.77
CA LYS A 132 -15.97 -9.53 9.18
C LYS A 132 -14.97 -8.39 9.28
N GLU A 133 -14.35 -8.20 10.44
CA GLU A 133 -13.33 -7.18 10.65
C GLU A 133 -12.14 -7.37 9.71
N ARG A 134 -11.62 -8.60 9.61
CA ARG A 134 -10.54 -8.92 8.66
C ARG A 134 -10.95 -8.68 7.22
N LYS A 135 -12.19 -9.00 6.81
CA LYS A 135 -12.71 -8.66 5.47
C LYS A 135 -12.66 -7.15 5.20
N ARG A 136 -13.04 -6.32 6.18
CA ARG A 136 -12.92 -4.85 6.08
C ARG A 136 -11.46 -4.40 5.97
N GLU A 137 -10.56 -4.92 6.80
CA GLU A 137 -9.13 -4.59 6.73
C GLU A 137 -8.54 -4.91 5.35
N LEU A 138 -8.85 -6.08 4.78
CA LEU A 138 -8.32 -6.52 3.49
C LEU A 138 -8.87 -5.65 2.35
N LEU A 139 -10.13 -5.25 2.41
CA LEU A 139 -10.73 -4.32 1.46
C LEU A 139 -10.08 -2.93 1.54
N GLU A 140 -9.90 -2.37 2.73
CA GLU A 140 -9.20 -1.09 2.93
C GLU A 140 -7.75 -1.15 2.41
N LYS A 141 -6.99 -2.20 2.74
CA LYS A 141 -5.64 -2.45 2.22
C LYS A 141 -5.61 -2.59 0.69
N HIS A 142 -6.66 -3.15 0.08
CA HIS A 142 -6.79 -3.23 -1.37
C HIS A 142 -7.07 -1.87 -2.01
N GLU A 143 -7.98 -1.07 -1.44
CA GLU A 143 -8.27 0.29 -1.90
C GLU A 143 -7.06 1.22 -1.74
N GLU A 144 -6.35 1.17 -0.61
CA GLU A 144 -5.07 1.87 -0.42
C GLU A 144 -4.07 1.50 -1.51
N LYS A 145 -3.90 0.19 -1.80
CA LYS A 145 -3.01 -0.28 -2.86
C LYS A 145 -3.43 0.24 -4.23
N LYS A 146 -4.73 0.22 -4.55
CA LYS A 146 -5.31 0.69 -5.81
C LYS A 146 -5.11 2.20 -6.01
N ALA A 147 -5.44 3.01 -4.99
CA ALA A 147 -5.22 4.45 -4.99
C ALA A 147 -3.71 4.80 -5.09
N ARG A 148 -2.85 4.02 -4.42
CA ARG A 148 -1.40 4.16 -4.50
C ARG A 148 -0.85 3.86 -5.90
N ILE A 149 -1.34 2.79 -6.54
CA ILE A 149 -0.99 2.42 -7.92
C ILE A 149 -1.41 3.52 -8.88
N GLU A 150 -2.61 4.09 -8.72
CA GLU A 150 -3.10 5.20 -9.54
C GLU A 150 -2.26 6.48 -9.36
N TYR A 151 -1.95 6.86 -8.13
CA TYR A 151 -1.10 8.02 -7.85
C TYR A 151 0.32 7.87 -8.42
N ALA A 152 0.91 6.68 -8.31
CA ALA A 152 2.20 6.38 -8.92
C ALA A 152 2.14 6.46 -10.46
N LYS A 153 1.06 5.97 -11.07
CA LYS A 153 0.77 6.00 -12.51
C LYS A 153 0.56 7.41 -13.05
N GLU A 154 -0.26 8.24 -12.38
CA GLU A 154 -0.50 9.65 -12.72
C GLU A 154 0.83 10.41 -12.81
N LYS A 155 1.69 10.20 -11.82
CA LYS A 155 2.97 10.88 -11.70
C LYS A 155 4.05 10.27 -12.59
N GLU A 156 4.02 8.98 -12.92
CA GLU A 156 4.80 8.46 -14.04
C GLU A 156 4.37 9.09 -15.38
N VAL A 157 3.08 9.35 -15.60
CA VAL A 157 2.56 9.96 -16.84
C VAL A 157 3.01 11.41 -16.98
N GLU A 158 2.86 12.24 -15.94
CA GLU A 158 3.38 13.63 -15.83
C GLU A 158 4.84 13.70 -16.30
N VAL A 159 5.66 12.80 -15.77
CA VAL A 159 7.10 12.72 -15.99
C VAL A 159 7.47 12.22 -17.38
N ASN A 160 6.68 11.28 -17.91
CA ASN A 160 6.87 10.78 -19.25
C ASN A 160 6.41 11.81 -20.29
N ALA A 161 5.40 12.64 -20.01
CA ALA A 161 5.05 13.82 -20.81
C ALA A 161 6.19 14.86 -20.80
N GLU A 162 6.72 15.19 -19.63
CA GLU A 162 7.86 16.11 -19.46
C GLU A 162 9.12 15.64 -20.22
N TYR A 163 9.47 14.36 -20.10
CA TYR A 163 10.60 13.78 -20.84
C TYR A 163 10.37 13.74 -22.36
N LYS A 164 9.12 13.54 -22.82
CA LYS A 164 8.74 13.69 -24.24
C LYS A 164 8.88 15.15 -24.68
N SER A 165 8.51 16.12 -23.84
CA SER A 165 8.64 17.57 -24.09
C SER A 165 10.10 17.97 -24.24
N PHE A 166 10.97 17.62 -23.27
CA PHE A 166 12.42 17.81 -23.36
C PHE A 166 13.02 17.20 -24.64
N LYS A 167 12.64 15.96 -24.99
CA LYS A 167 13.10 15.32 -26.23
C LYS A 167 12.68 16.10 -27.48
N LYS A 168 11.45 16.64 -27.55
CA LYS A 168 10.96 17.51 -28.63
C LYS A 168 11.72 18.84 -28.68
N ALA A 169 11.83 19.55 -27.55
CA ALA A 169 12.55 20.82 -27.47
C ALA A 169 14.02 20.69 -27.93
N ARG A 170 14.74 19.67 -27.44
CA ARG A 170 16.12 19.36 -27.87
C ARG A 170 16.23 18.80 -29.30
N ARG A 171 15.13 18.51 -30.02
CA ARG A 171 15.18 18.28 -31.48
C ARG A 171 15.10 19.59 -32.28
N ARG A 172 14.61 20.68 -31.67
CA ARG A 172 14.47 22.01 -32.30
C ARG A 172 15.62 22.97 -31.96
N ALA A 173 16.29 22.76 -30.83
CA ALA A 173 17.45 23.55 -30.41
C ALA A 173 18.77 23.07 -31.06
N LYS A 174 19.63 24.02 -31.46
CA LYS A 174 21.07 23.77 -31.67
C LYS A 174 21.72 23.39 -30.33
N GLU A 175 22.81 22.62 -30.34
CA GLU A 175 23.31 21.96 -29.12
C GLU A 175 23.71 22.92 -27.99
N ASP A 176 24.27 24.08 -28.31
CA ASP A 176 24.67 25.10 -27.31
C ASP A 176 23.49 25.71 -26.55
N LYS A 177 22.27 25.63 -27.12
CA LYS A 177 21.02 26.09 -26.50
C LYS A 177 20.37 25.01 -25.61
N THR A 178 21.13 24.01 -25.18
CA THR A 178 20.66 23.01 -24.20
C THR A 178 20.55 23.63 -22.80
N MET A 179 19.38 23.43 -22.19
CA MET A 179 19.02 23.92 -20.85
C MET A 179 20.12 23.63 -19.82
N LEU A 180 20.58 24.69 -19.14
CA LEU A 180 21.43 24.59 -17.95
C LEU A 180 20.65 23.90 -16.84
N LEU A 181 21.35 23.08 -16.04
CA LEU A 181 20.78 22.52 -14.81
C LEU A 181 21.20 23.39 -13.62
N ASN A 182 20.25 23.65 -12.73
CA ASN A 182 20.53 24.30 -11.44
C ASN A 182 21.41 23.39 -10.57
N SER A 183 22.01 23.95 -9.52
CA SER A 183 22.52 23.09 -8.44
C SER A 183 21.37 22.28 -7.84
N ILE A 184 21.61 20.99 -7.62
CA ILE A 184 20.67 20.07 -6.97
C ILE A 184 21.17 19.55 -5.62
N THR A 185 22.35 20.02 -5.18
CA THR A 185 22.88 19.73 -3.84
C THR A 185 21.92 20.29 -2.78
N GLY A 186 21.62 19.50 -1.76
CA GLY A 186 20.63 19.84 -0.72
C GLY A 186 19.17 19.71 -1.14
N GLN A 187 18.88 19.29 -2.38
CA GLN A 187 17.52 19.02 -2.82
C GLN A 187 17.21 17.52 -2.70
N THR A 188 16.21 17.19 -1.89
CA THR A 188 15.52 15.91 -2.00
C THR A 188 14.61 15.96 -3.23
N PHE A 189 15.05 15.32 -4.32
CA PHE A 189 14.04 14.70 -5.16
C PHE A 189 13.45 13.59 -4.29
N LYS A 190 12.12 13.49 -4.28
CA LYS A 190 11.41 12.22 -3.90
C LYS A 190 10.61 9.99 -5.79
N LEU A 191 10.05 8.75 -5.49
CA LEU A 191 10.24 7.47 -6.15
C LEU A 191 8.92 6.70 -6.33
N PHE A 192 8.05 7.25 -7.18
CA PHE A 192 6.86 6.66 -7.78
C PHE A 192 7.26 5.86 -9.02
N SER A 193 7.23 4.55 -8.93
CA SER A 193 7.18 3.66 -10.09
C SER A 193 5.89 2.88 -10.01
N LEU A 194 5.27 2.66 -11.17
CA LEU A 194 4.17 1.72 -11.27
C LEU A 194 4.62 0.31 -10.84
N ASP A 195 5.76 -0.14 -11.38
CA ASP A 195 6.44 -1.40 -11.04
C ASP A 195 6.68 -1.54 -9.51
N TYR A 196 7.01 -0.46 -8.80
CA TYR A 196 7.17 -0.51 -7.34
C TYR A 196 5.81 -0.62 -6.64
N ALA A 197 4.82 0.20 -7.02
CA ALA A 197 3.52 0.24 -6.34
C ALA A 197 2.72 -1.07 -6.49
N GLU A 198 2.88 -1.75 -7.64
CA GLU A 198 2.25 -3.03 -7.96
C GLU A 198 2.82 -4.19 -7.11
N PHE A 199 4.16 -4.29 -7.03
CA PHE A 199 4.86 -5.39 -6.33
C PHE A 199 5.28 -5.06 -4.88
N TRP A 200 4.95 -3.90 -4.32
CA TRP A 200 5.25 -3.56 -2.93
C TRP A 200 4.45 -4.42 -1.95
N ASN A 201 5.11 -4.87 -0.88
CA ASN A 201 4.49 -5.57 0.23
C ASN A 201 3.77 -4.59 1.18
N PRO A 202 2.42 -4.62 1.30
CA PRO A 202 1.66 -3.67 2.14
C PRO A 202 1.97 -3.80 3.63
N TYR A 203 2.46 -4.96 4.09
CA TYR A 203 2.84 -5.21 5.49
C TYR A 203 4.16 -4.52 5.91
N LEU A 204 4.82 -3.79 5.01
CA LEU A 204 6.05 -3.04 5.31
C LEU A 204 5.77 -1.53 5.41
N LEU A 205 6.08 -0.93 6.58
CA LEU A 205 6.01 0.51 6.84
C LEU A 205 6.54 1.35 5.67
N ASP A 206 5.65 2.10 5.01
CA ASP A 206 6.03 2.84 3.81
C ASP A 206 6.80 4.12 4.14
N GLY A 207 8.12 4.03 4.03
CA GLY A 207 8.96 5.22 3.98
C GLY A 207 8.58 6.10 2.79
N THR A 208 8.40 7.40 3.06
CA THR A 208 8.56 8.42 2.01
C THR A 208 9.98 8.26 1.47
N LYS A 209 10.07 7.62 0.31
CA LYS A 209 11.31 7.34 -0.41
C LYS A 209 12.01 8.67 -0.72
N TYR A 210 13.30 8.68 -1.04
CA TYR A 210 13.94 9.85 -1.69
C TYR A 210 15.22 9.51 -2.48
N VAL A 211 15.69 10.45 -3.29
CA VAL A 211 17.07 10.50 -3.77
C VAL A 211 17.59 11.92 -3.61
N GLU A 212 18.63 12.05 -2.80
CA GLU A 212 19.24 13.31 -2.45
C GLU A 212 20.70 13.38 -2.88
N PHE A 213 21.21 14.61 -2.96
CA PHE A 213 22.54 14.92 -3.45
C PHE A 213 23.21 15.88 -2.45
N TYR A 214 24.42 15.58 -2.03
CA TYR A 214 25.14 16.31 -1.00
C TYR A 214 26.64 16.38 -1.31
N HIS A 215 27.32 17.40 -0.78
CA HIS A 215 28.77 17.39 -0.66
C HIS A 215 29.15 16.77 0.69
N LEU A 216 30.26 16.04 0.70
CA LEU A 216 30.95 15.75 1.95
C LEU A 216 31.98 16.86 2.21
N ASP A 217 32.18 17.19 3.47
CA ASP A 217 33.27 18.08 3.92
C ASP A 217 34.64 17.37 3.86
N ASP A 218 35.69 18.06 4.27
CA ASP A 218 37.07 17.57 4.18
C ASP A 218 37.42 16.52 5.27
N GLN A 219 36.51 16.25 6.21
CA GLN A 219 36.58 15.18 7.22
C GLN A 219 35.66 13.98 6.87
N GLY A 220 34.88 14.08 5.78
CA GLY A 220 33.90 13.07 5.39
C GLY A 220 32.53 13.21 6.06
N GLY A 221 32.28 14.31 6.77
CA GLY A 221 30.95 14.67 7.28
C GLY A 221 30.05 15.29 6.20
N PHE A 222 28.78 15.51 6.52
CA PHE A 222 27.82 16.15 5.62
C PHE A 222 27.99 17.68 5.62
N ASP A 223 28.35 18.26 4.48
CA ASP A 223 28.49 19.72 4.36
C ASP A 223 27.13 20.39 4.14
N PHE A 224 26.44 20.68 5.25
CA PHE A 224 25.19 21.44 5.27
C PHE A 224 25.36 22.94 4.95
N SER A 225 26.60 23.47 5.00
CA SER A 225 26.87 24.92 4.97
C SER A 225 26.59 25.59 3.62
N GLN A 226 26.69 24.83 2.52
CA GLN A 226 26.68 25.38 1.16
C GLN A 226 25.28 25.52 0.53
N SER A 227 24.23 25.15 1.25
CA SER A 227 22.83 25.13 0.77
C SER A 227 22.25 26.48 0.29
N ALA A 228 22.92 27.62 0.58
CA ALA A 228 22.31 28.94 0.47
C ALA A 228 22.79 29.86 -0.68
N ARG A 229 24.10 29.95 -1.02
CA ARG A 229 24.60 31.18 -1.72
C ARG A 229 25.71 31.09 -2.79
N LYS A 230 26.35 29.95 -3.10
CA LYS A 230 27.34 29.92 -4.21
C LYS A 230 26.64 29.78 -5.58
N GLN A 231 26.88 30.72 -6.50
CA GLN A 231 26.49 30.56 -7.91
C GLN A 231 27.38 29.52 -8.61
N VAL A 232 26.83 28.87 -9.65
CA VAL A 232 27.53 27.85 -10.45
C VAL A 232 28.62 28.51 -11.28
N GLY A 233 29.89 28.20 -10.98
CA GLY A 233 31.03 28.69 -11.76
C GLY A 233 32.39 28.09 -11.37
N THR A 234 32.74 28.13 -10.07
CA THR A 234 34.17 28.09 -9.68
C THR A 234 34.67 26.77 -9.09
N GLU A 235 33.80 25.92 -8.54
CA GLU A 235 34.20 24.68 -7.84
C GLU A 235 33.50 23.45 -8.42
N ALA A 236 34.27 22.62 -9.13
CA ALA A 236 33.81 21.31 -9.62
C ALA A 236 33.86 20.22 -8.53
N ARG A 237 33.55 20.57 -7.27
CA ARG A 237 33.58 19.63 -6.13
C ARG A 237 32.60 18.48 -6.43
N PRO A 238 33.05 17.21 -6.36
CA PRO A 238 32.17 16.09 -6.66
C PRO A 238 31.01 16.02 -5.66
N VAL A 239 29.95 15.38 -6.10
CA VAL A 239 28.70 15.20 -5.38
C VAL A 239 28.57 13.72 -5.02
N ASN A 240 28.09 13.46 -3.81
CA ASN A 240 27.63 12.16 -3.35
C ASN A 240 26.10 12.20 -3.28
N GLY A 241 25.47 11.06 -3.13
CA GLY A 241 24.03 11.00 -2.93
C GLY A 241 23.59 9.71 -2.27
N HIS A 242 22.36 9.73 -1.78
CA HIS A 242 21.71 8.60 -1.14
C HIS A 242 20.36 8.35 -1.80
N ILE A 243 20.06 7.10 -2.15
CA ILE A 243 18.72 6.65 -2.53
C ILE A 243 18.11 5.97 -1.31
N TYR A 244 17.01 6.50 -0.79
CA TYR A 244 16.24 5.93 0.31
C TYR A 244 14.96 5.27 -0.19
N PHE A 245 14.70 4.01 0.18
CA PHE A 245 13.42 3.32 -0.07
C PHE A 245 12.66 3.04 1.23
N ASN A 246 13.34 2.50 2.24
CA ASN A 246 12.86 2.35 3.61
C ASN A 246 14.04 2.18 4.59
N ALA A 247 13.78 2.05 5.89
CA ALA A 247 14.80 1.94 6.93
C ALA A 247 15.78 0.74 6.80
N ARG A 248 15.49 -0.24 5.94
CA ARG A 248 16.38 -1.39 5.64
C ARG A 248 16.99 -1.34 4.24
N THR A 249 16.44 -0.53 3.34
CA THR A 249 16.86 -0.44 1.93
C THR A 249 17.15 1.00 1.54
N GLY A 250 18.44 1.27 1.37
CA GLY A 250 18.97 2.47 0.75
C GLY A 250 20.27 2.15 0.02
N CYS A 251 20.83 3.14 -0.69
CA CYS A 251 22.04 2.95 -1.48
C CYS A 251 22.80 4.28 -1.62
N ASN A 252 24.07 4.29 -1.20
CA ASN A 252 24.93 5.47 -1.32
C ASN A 252 25.67 5.43 -2.65
N PHE A 253 25.88 6.59 -3.29
CA PHE A 253 26.52 6.64 -4.61
C PHE A 253 27.36 7.91 -4.82
N GLY A 254 28.35 7.80 -5.71
CA GLY A 254 29.39 8.81 -5.90
C GLY A 254 30.73 8.39 -5.27
N PRO A 255 31.71 9.30 -5.19
CA PRO A 255 31.67 10.68 -5.69
C PRO A 255 31.56 10.75 -7.23
N PHE A 256 30.81 11.72 -7.76
CA PHE A 256 30.69 11.95 -9.21
C PHE A 256 30.46 13.43 -9.56
N SER A 257 30.73 13.83 -10.80
CA SER A 257 30.48 15.19 -11.29
C SER A 257 29.06 15.32 -11.87
N LEU A 258 28.26 16.27 -11.35
CA LEU A 258 26.95 16.58 -11.91
C LEU A 258 27.04 17.14 -13.34
N PRO A 259 26.07 16.83 -14.23
CA PRO A 259 26.02 17.43 -15.56
C PRO A 259 25.46 18.86 -15.49
N THR A 260 26.27 19.85 -15.89
CA THR A 260 25.86 21.30 -15.91
C THR A 260 24.71 21.63 -16.86
N ARG A 261 24.34 20.70 -17.76
CA ARG A 261 23.31 20.84 -18.79
C ARG A 261 22.51 19.55 -18.93
N ALA A 262 21.21 19.69 -19.18
CA ALA A 262 20.28 18.57 -19.35
C ALA A 262 20.71 17.62 -20.48
N ARG A 263 20.74 16.30 -20.23
CA ARG A 263 21.31 15.29 -21.14
C ARG A 263 20.24 14.34 -21.70
N ARG A 264 20.51 13.76 -22.88
CA ARG A 264 19.72 12.63 -23.44
C ARG A 264 20.27 11.27 -23.02
N LYS A 265 21.60 11.15 -22.93
CA LYS A 265 22.30 9.94 -22.50
C LYS A 265 22.17 9.82 -20.97
N ASP A 266 21.89 8.61 -20.51
CA ASP A 266 21.94 8.27 -19.09
C ASP A 266 23.40 8.32 -18.59
N MET A 267 23.58 8.58 -17.30
CA MET A 267 24.84 8.53 -16.60
C MET A 267 24.80 7.36 -15.61
N ASP A 268 25.54 6.30 -15.92
CA ASP A 268 25.67 5.14 -15.05
C ASP A 268 26.63 5.47 -13.88
N ILE A 269 26.23 5.11 -12.66
CA ILE A 269 26.97 5.36 -11.41
C ILE A 269 26.95 4.07 -10.58
N LYS A 270 28.06 3.75 -9.89
CA LYS A 270 28.07 2.67 -8.90
C LYS A 270 27.47 3.15 -7.57
N GLY A 271 26.46 2.43 -7.09
CA GLY A 271 25.95 2.53 -5.73
C GLY A 271 26.54 1.43 -4.83
N ASP A 272 27.03 1.80 -3.65
CA ASP A 272 27.74 0.95 -2.67
C ASP A 272 28.82 0.04 -3.29
N GLY A 273 29.45 0.50 -4.39
CA GLY A 273 30.37 -0.29 -5.23
C GLY A 273 29.75 -1.46 -6.02
N LYS A 274 28.56 -1.93 -5.61
CA LYS A 274 27.85 -3.14 -6.04
C LYS A 274 26.80 -2.90 -7.13
N TYR A 275 25.97 -1.87 -6.99
CA TYR A 275 24.78 -1.67 -7.82
C TYR A 275 25.04 -0.72 -8.98
N ASN A 276 24.62 -1.12 -10.20
CA ASN A 276 24.70 -0.26 -11.39
C ASN A 276 23.45 0.62 -11.48
N LEU A 277 23.51 1.80 -10.85
CA LEU A 277 22.49 2.84 -10.94
C LEU A 277 22.63 3.59 -12.26
N SER A 278 21.54 4.17 -12.77
CA SER A 278 21.61 4.98 -14.00
C SER A 278 20.66 6.18 -13.94
N PHE A 279 21.23 7.38 -14.07
CA PHE A 279 20.55 8.66 -13.89
C PHE A 279 20.49 9.45 -15.20
N ASN A 280 19.32 9.92 -15.59
CA ASN A 280 19.14 10.79 -16.75
C ASN A 280 18.54 12.14 -16.29
N PHE A 281 19.41 13.14 -16.14
CA PHE A 281 19.05 14.49 -15.71
C PHE A 281 18.58 15.32 -16.91
N PHE A 282 17.28 15.61 -16.98
CA PHE A 282 16.66 16.21 -18.18
C PHE A 282 15.90 17.52 -17.92
N ARG A 283 15.55 17.82 -16.67
CA ARG A 283 15.04 19.12 -16.21
C ARG A 283 15.41 19.33 -14.74
N ASN A 284 15.32 20.55 -14.22
CA ASN A 284 15.68 20.88 -12.83
C ASN A 284 14.87 20.08 -11.81
N GLU A 285 13.54 20.05 -11.94
CA GLU A 285 12.65 19.31 -11.02
C GLU A 285 12.58 17.80 -11.33
N TYR A 286 13.22 17.34 -12.42
CA TYR A 286 12.93 16.05 -13.01
C TYR A 286 14.18 15.27 -13.47
N LEU A 287 14.55 14.26 -12.67
CA LEU A 287 15.53 13.24 -13.03
C LEU A 287 14.87 11.90 -13.40
N LYS A 288 15.56 11.08 -14.19
CA LYS A 288 15.15 9.74 -14.59
C LYS A 288 16.10 8.70 -13.99
N LEU A 289 15.80 8.23 -12.77
CA LEU A 289 16.56 7.19 -12.08
C LEU A 289 16.13 5.79 -12.54
N ARG A 290 17.10 4.87 -12.64
CA ARG A 290 16.95 3.47 -12.99
C ARG A 290 17.81 2.63 -12.04
N VAL A 291 17.20 1.62 -11.42
CA VAL A 291 17.78 0.86 -10.29
C VAL A 291 17.71 -0.65 -10.59
N PRO A 292 18.70 -1.47 -10.20
CA PRO A 292 18.57 -2.93 -10.28
C PRO A 292 17.50 -3.45 -9.33
N ARG A 293 16.65 -4.42 -9.77
CA ARG A 293 15.69 -5.10 -8.88
C ARG A 293 16.39 -5.75 -7.67
N ASP A 294 17.67 -6.07 -7.81
CA ASP A 294 18.56 -6.58 -6.76
C ASP A 294 18.80 -5.65 -5.56
N LEU A 295 18.45 -4.35 -5.64
CA LEU A 295 18.43 -3.45 -4.48
C LEU A 295 17.10 -3.53 -3.68
N LEU A 296 16.07 -4.15 -4.25
CA LEU A 296 14.69 -4.10 -3.75
C LEU A 296 14.12 -5.49 -3.36
N LYS A 297 14.98 -6.53 -3.27
CA LYS A 297 14.54 -7.91 -2.99
C LYS A 297 13.79 -8.05 -1.67
N ASP A 298 14.18 -7.26 -0.67
CA ASP A 298 13.62 -7.33 0.69
C ASP A 298 12.35 -6.47 0.87
N VAL A 299 11.80 -5.94 -0.23
CA VAL A 299 10.70 -4.94 -0.23
C VAL A 299 9.62 -5.27 -1.27
N LEU A 300 10.00 -5.90 -2.38
CA LEU A 300 9.08 -6.35 -3.42
C LEU A 300 8.66 -7.80 -3.16
N VAL A 301 7.36 -8.06 -3.21
CA VAL A 301 6.82 -9.42 -3.29
C VAL A 301 7.31 -10.07 -4.59
N SER A 302 7.65 -11.35 -4.52
CA SER A 302 8.00 -12.13 -5.71
C SER A 302 6.77 -12.28 -6.62
N PRO A 303 6.89 -12.13 -7.95
CA PRO A 303 5.76 -12.32 -8.86
C PRO A 303 5.30 -13.79 -8.97
N SER A 304 6.02 -14.72 -8.33
CA SER A 304 5.61 -16.12 -8.09
C SER A 304 4.80 -16.27 -6.79
N THR A 305 4.39 -15.16 -6.18
CA THR A 305 3.66 -15.08 -4.90
C THR A 305 2.68 -13.89 -4.92
N ALA A 306 2.34 -13.40 -6.11
CA ALA A 306 1.03 -12.81 -6.34
C ALA A 306 0.03 -13.97 -6.54
N PRO A 307 -1.24 -13.83 -6.11
CA PRO A 307 -2.30 -14.77 -6.48
C PRO A 307 -2.55 -14.77 -7.99
#